data_AF-A0A961H8K9-F1
#
_entry.id   AF-A0A961H8K9-F1
#
_cell.length_a   1.000
_cell.length_b   1.000
_cell.length_c   1.000
_cell.angle_alpha   90.00
_cell.angle_beta   90.00
_cell.angle_gamma   90.00
#
_symmetry.space_group_name_H-M   'P 1'
#
loop_
_entity.id
_entity.type
_entity.pdbx_description
1 polymer ?
#
loop_
_entity_poly.entity_id
_entity_poly.type
_entity_poly.pdbx_seq_one_letter_code
_entity_poly.pdbx_strand_id
1 'polypeptide(L)'
;MTTNAATQHPADRHEIITVRGARENNLRNVDVEIPKRRLTVFTGVSGSGKSSLVYATIAAESQRLINETYSTFVQGFMPNLGRPDVDLLDGLTTAIIVDQERIGANPRSTVGTITDA
;
A
#
# COMPACT_ATOMS: atom_id res chain seq x y z
N MET A 1 7.60 -30.89 26.87
CA MET A 1 7.20 -30.11 25.69
C MET A 1 7.83 -28.73 25.83
N THR A 2 9.02 -28.54 25.27
CA THR A 2 9.73 -27.26 25.28
C THR A 2 9.19 -26.39 24.15
N THR A 3 8.48 -25.32 24.50
CA THR A 3 8.08 -24.26 23.59
C THR A 3 9.35 -23.60 23.05
N ASN A 4 9.58 -23.77 21.75
CA ASN A 4 10.69 -23.14 21.04
C ASN A 4 10.43 -21.63 21.05
N ALA A 5 11.14 -20.89 21.91
CA ALA A 5 11.13 -19.44 21.88
C ALA A 5 11.72 -19.02 20.53
N ALA A 6 10.85 -18.72 19.57
CA ALA A 6 11.26 -18.24 18.26
C ALA A 6 12.19 -17.05 18.48
N THR A 7 13.43 -17.17 17.99
CA THR A 7 14.40 -16.08 18.00
C THR A 7 13.77 -14.89 17.27
N GLN A 8 13.49 -13.83 18.03
CA GLN A 8 12.84 -12.63 17.53
C GLN A 8 13.65 -12.08 16.34
N HIS A 9 13.01 -11.97 15.17
CA HIS A 9 13.71 -11.51 13.97
C HIS A 9 14.02 -10.02 14.11
N PRO A 10 15.15 -9.51 13.57
CA PRO A 10 15.48 -8.08 13.68
C PRO A 10 14.38 -7.13 13.20
N ALA A 11 13.59 -7.55 12.20
CA ALA A 11 12.45 -6.79 11.71
C ALA A 11 11.34 -6.60 12.76
N ASP A 12 11.16 -7.55 13.69
CA ASP A 12 10.10 -7.51 14.70
C ASP A 12 10.35 -6.46 15.80
N ARG A 13 11.49 -5.75 15.72
CA ARG A 13 11.79 -4.54 16.52
C ARG A 13 11.26 -3.25 15.90
N HIS A 14 10.75 -3.31 14.67
CA HIS A 14 10.23 -2.16 13.96
C HIS A 14 8.72 -2.08 14.12
N GLU A 15 8.18 -0.88 13.92
CA GLU A 15 6.74 -0.66 13.91
C GLU A 15 6.02 -1.52 12.86
N ILE A 16 4.71 -1.65 13.04
CA ILE A 16 3.81 -2.33 12.13
C ILE A 16 2.95 -1.31 11.39
N ILE A 17 2.38 -1.69 10.25
CA ILE A 17 1.24 -0.99 9.65
C ILE A 17 -0.01 -1.66 10.21
N THR A 18 -0.90 -0.88 10.80
CA THR A 18 -2.15 -1.37 11.38
C THR A 18 -3.32 -0.92 10.52
N VAL A 19 -4.15 -1.88 10.10
CA VAL A 19 -5.40 -1.63 9.39
C VAL A 19 -6.54 -2.19 10.24
N ARG A 20 -7.55 -1.37 10.54
CA ARG A 20 -8.76 -1.79 11.27
C ARG A 20 -10.01 -1.42 10.49
N GLY A 21 -10.93 -2.37 10.38
CA GLY A 21 -12.23 -2.18 9.78
C GLY A 21 -12.19 -1.79 8.31
N ALA A 22 -11.28 -2.35 7.50
CA ALA A 22 -11.27 -2.06 6.07
C ALA A 22 -12.52 -2.64 5.38
N ARG A 23 -13.21 -1.80 4.60
CA ARG A 23 -14.49 -2.10 3.93
C ARG A 23 -14.51 -1.72 2.45
N GLU A 24 -13.37 -1.32 1.90
CA GLU A 24 -13.26 -1.00 0.48
C GLU A 24 -13.71 -2.14 -0.43
N ASN A 25 -14.55 -1.80 -1.40
CA ASN A 25 -15.19 -2.74 -2.34
C ASN A 25 -15.93 -3.90 -1.65
N ASN A 26 -15.34 -5.09 -1.63
CA ASN A 26 -15.93 -6.31 -1.07
C ASN A 26 -15.28 -6.76 0.24
N LEU A 27 -14.40 -5.93 0.81
CA LEU A 27 -13.84 -6.19 2.15
C LEU A 27 -14.96 -6.14 3.20
N ARG A 28 -14.89 -7.05 4.16
CA ARG A 28 -15.92 -7.22 5.19
C ARG A 28 -15.35 -6.91 6.57
N ASN A 29 -15.11 -5.63 6.83
CA ASN A 29 -14.57 -5.13 8.10
C ASN A 29 -13.26 -5.85 8.50
N VAL A 30 -12.28 -5.79 7.60
CA VAL A 30 -11.02 -6.54 7.73
C VAL A 30 -10.03 -5.80 8.62
N ASP A 31 -9.49 -6.53 9.60
CA ASP A 31 -8.38 -6.11 10.45
C ASP A 31 -7.10 -6.85 10.05
N VAL A 32 -5.98 -6.13 9.90
CA VAL A 32 -4.68 -6.74 9.64
C VAL A 32 -3.54 -5.90 10.22
N GLU A 33 -2.50 -6.60 10.69
CA GLU A 33 -1.23 -6.02 11.10
C GLU A 33 -0.14 -6.50 10.14
N ILE A 34 0.62 -5.57 9.57
CA ILE A 34 1.67 -5.85 8.58
C ILE A 34 3.02 -5.42 9.17
N PRO A 35 3.95 -6.36 9.43
CA PRO A 35 5.25 -6.00 9.97
C PRO A 35 6.08 -5.23 8.94
N LYS A 36 6.61 -4.06 9.32
CA LYS A 36 7.54 -3.34 8.46
C LYS A 36 8.84 -4.13 8.33
N ARG A 37 9.55 -3.90 7.23
CA ARG A 37 10.87 -4.52 6.94
C ARG A 37 10.82 -6.06 6.89
N ARG A 38 9.63 -6.60 6.56
CA ARG A 38 9.41 -7.98 6.18
C ARG A 38 8.86 -8.01 4.76
N LEU A 39 9.16 -9.09 4.04
CA LEU A 39 8.42 -9.41 2.84
C LEU A 39 7.06 -9.98 3.25
N THR A 40 6.01 -9.18 3.10
CA THR A 40 4.63 -9.62 3.36
C THR A 40 3.97 -9.97 2.02
N VAL A 41 3.40 -11.18 1.94
CA VAL A 41 2.73 -11.67 0.75
C VAL A 41 1.24 -11.82 1.03
N PHE A 42 0.41 -11.12 0.25
CA PHE A 42 -1.04 -11.30 0.27
C PHE A 42 -1.43 -12.34 -0.78
N THR A 43 -2.01 -13.45 -0.34
CA THR A 43 -2.42 -14.56 -1.20
C THR A 43 -3.89 -14.92 -1.00
N GLY A 44 -4.46 -15.67 -1.96
CA GLY A 44 -5.87 -16.05 -1.98
C GLY A 44 -6.46 -16.06 -3.39
N VAL A 45 -7.66 -16.62 -3.53
CA VAL A 45 -8.37 -16.77 -4.81
C VAL A 45 -8.69 -15.43 -5.48
N SER A 46 -8.95 -15.44 -6.79
CA SER A 46 -9.43 -14.24 -7.49
C SER A 46 -10.69 -13.67 -6.81
N GLY A 47 -10.80 -12.35 -6.72
CA GLY A 47 -11.93 -11.68 -6.06
C GLY A 47 -11.94 -11.72 -4.53
N SER A 48 -10.94 -12.30 -3.87
CA SER A 48 -10.89 -12.38 -2.39
C SER A 48 -10.65 -11.05 -1.65
N GLY A 49 -10.53 -9.93 -2.37
CA GLY A 49 -10.28 -8.61 -1.77
C GLY A 49 -8.81 -8.23 -1.57
N LYS A 50 -7.84 -9.03 -2.03
CA LYS A 50 -6.39 -8.70 -1.91
C LYS A 50 -6.08 -7.31 -2.49
N SER A 51 -6.51 -7.06 -3.72
CA SER A 51 -6.27 -5.79 -4.40
C SER A 51 -7.02 -4.63 -3.73
N SER A 52 -8.22 -4.90 -3.19
CA SER A 52 -8.98 -3.92 -2.42
C SER A 52 -8.23 -3.51 -1.14
N LEU A 53 -7.63 -4.46 -0.44
CA LEU A 53 -6.84 -4.18 0.76
C LEU A 53 -5.52 -3.46 0.41
N VAL A 54 -4.75 -3.98 -0.55
CA VAL A 54 -3.41 -3.46 -0.85
C VAL A 54 -3.46 -2.14 -1.62
N TYR A 55 -4.21 -2.08 -2.72
CA TYR A 55 -4.22 -0.91 -3.61
C TYR A 55 -5.28 0.11 -3.21
N ALA A 56 -6.54 -0.33 -3.06
CA ALA A 56 -7.65 0.59 -2.82
C ALA A 56 -7.72 1.10 -1.37
N THR A 57 -7.09 0.42 -0.41
CA THR A 57 -7.06 0.86 1.00
C THR A 57 -5.69 1.38 1.39
N ILE A 58 -4.67 0.52 1.47
CA ILE A 58 -3.34 0.86 2.01
C ILE A 58 -2.62 1.87 1.11
N ALA A 59 -2.49 1.58 -0.18
CA ALA A 59 -1.76 2.45 -1.10
C ALA A 59 -2.51 3.76 -1.38
N ALA A 60 -3.84 3.70 -1.50
CA ALA A 60 -4.68 4.89 -1.65
C ALA A 60 -4.52 5.85 -0.47
N GLU A 61 -4.53 5.36 0.78
CA GLU A 61 -4.33 6.20 1.96
C GLU A 61 -2.91 6.78 2.01
N SER A 62 -1.89 5.99 1.68
CA SER A 62 -0.51 6.48 1.62
C SER A 62 -0.35 7.60 0.59
N GLN A 63 -0.93 7.45 -0.60
CA GLN A 63 -0.89 8.49 -1.64
C GLN A 63 -1.68 9.74 -1.21
N ARG A 64 -2.83 9.57 -0.54
CA ARG A 64 -3.62 10.68 0.00
C ARG A 64 -2.82 11.49 1.03
N LEU A 65 -2.15 10.82 1.97
CA LEU A 65 -1.30 11.46 2.98
C LEU A 65 -0.11 12.19 2.35
N ILE A 66 0.49 11.65 1.29
CA ILE A 66 1.55 12.34 0.55
C ILE A 66 0.98 13.58 -0.14
N ASN A 67 -0.19 13.49 -0.76
CA ASN A 67 -0.84 14.62 -1.44
C ASN A 67 -1.11 15.79 -0.48
N GLU A 68 -1.43 15.50 0.79
CA GLU A 68 -1.60 16.51 1.84
C GLU A 68 -0.33 17.30 2.18
N THR A 69 0.85 16.76 1.84
CA THR A 69 2.13 17.45 2.08
C THR A 69 2.47 18.50 1.02
N TYR A 70 1.78 18.50 -0.13
CA TYR A 70 1.96 19.53 -1.16
C TYR A 70 1.27 20.85 -0.78
N SER A 71 1.69 21.95 -1.42
CA SER A 71 1.03 23.25 -1.22
C SER A 71 -0.43 23.20 -1.68
N THR A 72 -1.29 23.99 -1.04
CA THR A 72 -2.71 24.11 -1.39
C THR A 72 -2.94 24.51 -2.85
N PHE A 73 -2.02 25.30 -3.42
CA PHE A 73 -2.02 25.63 -4.84
C PHE A 73 -1.86 24.39 -5.73
N VAL A 74 -0.89 23.51 -5.41
CA VAL A 74 -0.65 22.28 -6.18
C VAL A 74 -1.78 21.28 -5.97
N GLN A 75 -2.31 21.16 -4.75
CA GLN A 75 -3.42 20.26 -4.42
C GLN A 75 -4.66 20.50 -5.29
N GLY A 76 -4.94 21.74 -5.71
CA GLY A 76 -6.05 22.06 -6.61
C GLY A 76 -5.95 21.42 -8.01
N PHE A 77 -4.76 20.96 -8.41
CA PHE A 77 -4.51 20.27 -9.68
C PHE A 77 -4.29 18.76 -9.50
N MET A 78 -4.23 18.26 -8.26
CA MET A 78 -4.00 16.85 -7.99
C MET A 78 -5.31 16.05 -8.07
N PRO A 79 -5.24 14.75 -8.41
CA PRO A 79 -6.40 13.87 -8.31
C PRO A 79 -6.94 13.88 -6.88
N ASN A 80 -8.25 14.12 -6.72
CA ASN A 80 -8.89 14.00 -5.43
C ASN A 80 -9.05 12.51 -5.10
N LEU A 81 -8.10 11.99 -4.32
CA LEU A 81 -8.19 10.63 -3.79
C LEU A 81 -9.14 10.67 -2.59
N GLY A 82 -10.33 10.12 -2.76
CA GLY A 82 -11.27 9.91 -1.67
C GLY A 82 -10.61 9.10 -0.55
N ARG A 83 -10.94 9.43 0.70
CA ARG A 83 -10.48 8.66 1.85
C ARG A 83 -11.07 7.24 1.75
N PRO A 84 -10.25 6.19 1.87
CA PRO A 84 -10.78 4.83 1.81
C PRO A 84 -11.67 4.54 3.02
N ASP A 85 -12.66 3.65 2.85
CA ASP A 85 -13.54 3.18 3.91
C ASP A 85 -12.79 2.22 4.85
N VAL A 86 -12.21 2.80 5.90
CA VAL A 86 -11.44 2.11 6.95
C VAL A 86 -11.57 2.88 8.27
N ASP A 87 -11.62 2.19 9.40
CA ASP A 87 -11.77 2.83 10.71
C ASP A 87 -10.45 3.43 11.21
N LEU A 88 -9.36 2.67 11.10
CA LEU A 88 -8.03 3.10 11.47
C LEU A 88 -7.02 2.56 10.46
N LEU A 89 -6.13 3.44 10.03
CA LEU A 89 -4.98 3.05 9.24
C LEU A 89 -3.76 3.84 9.75
N ASP A 90 -2.85 3.13 10.41
CA ASP A 90 -1.73 3.72 11.17
C ASP A 90 -0.39 3.05 10.83
N GLY A 91 0.70 3.77 11.09
CA GLY A 91 2.05 3.31 10.83
C GLY A 91 2.40 3.30 9.34
N LEU A 92 1.66 3.99 8.48
CA LEU A 92 2.00 4.08 7.06
C LEU A 92 3.33 4.78 6.82
N THR A 93 4.01 4.33 5.76
CA THR A 93 5.08 5.06 5.10
C THR A 93 4.66 5.35 3.67
N THR A 94 5.41 6.22 2.98
CA THR A 94 5.24 6.43 1.54
C THR A 94 5.22 5.09 0.79
N ALA A 95 4.13 4.82 0.09
CA ALA A 95 3.97 3.64 -0.73
C ALA A 95 4.50 3.93 -2.15
N ILE A 96 5.29 2.99 -2.66
CA ILE A 96 5.67 2.95 -4.07
C ILE A 96 4.93 1.76 -4.67
N ILE A 97 4.04 2.03 -5.61
CA ILE A 97 3.27 1.00 -6.31
C ILE A 97 4.07 0.55 -7.51
N VAL A 98 4.32 -0.75 -7.59
CA VAL A 98 4.89 -1.40 -8.77
C VAL A 98 3.87 -2.41 -9.26
N ASP A 99 3.31 -2.19 -10.44
CA ASP A 99 2.31 -3.04 -11.05
C ASP A 99 2.69 -3.44 -12.50
N GLN A 100 1.73 -3.97 -13.25
CA GLN A 100 1.90 -4.38 -14.64
C GLN A 100 1.24 -3.41 -15.62
N GLU A 101 0.91 -2.18 -15.19
CA GLU A 101 0.39 -1.18 -16.11
C GLU A 101 1.41 -0.93 -17.23
N ARG A 102 0.92 -0.85 -18.47
CA ARG A 102 1.80 -0.70 -19.63
C ARG A 102 2.48 0.65 -19.57
N ILE A 103 3.81 0.64 -19.53
CA ILE A 103 4.62 1.83 -19.78
C ILE A 103 4.26 2.34 -21.18
N GLY A 104 3.85 3.61 -21.27
CA GLY A 104 3.17 4.17 -22.45
C GLY A 104 3.86 3.85 -23.79
N ALA A 105 3.06 3.49 -24.80
CA ALA A 105 3.54 3.12 -26.12
C ALA A 105 3.87 4.37 -26.97
N ASN A 106 4.94 5.08 -26.63
CA ASN A 106 5.53 6.04 -27.55
C ASN A 106 6.52 5.29 -28.46
N PRO A 107 6.38 5.34 -29.80
CA PRO A 107 7.30 4.69 -30.73
C PRO A 107 8.78 5.11 -30.57
N ARG A 108 9.04 6.23 -29.89
CA ARG A 108 10.40 6.71 -29.57
C ARG A 108 10.88 6.27 -28.18
N SER A 109 10.06 5.61 -27.38
CA SER A 109 10.44 5.06 -26.09
C SER A 109 11.08 3.69 -26.26
N THR A 110 12.31 3.57 -25.78
CA THR A 110 13.08 2.33 -25.68
C THR A 110 13.40 2.06 -24.22
N VAL A 111 13.88 0.84 -23.90
CA VAL A 111 14.33 0.51 -22.54
C VAL A 111 15.37 1.53 -22.04
N GLY A 112 16.31 1.93 -22.89
CA GLY A 112 17.34 2.92 -22.51
C GLY A 112 16.75 4.29 -22.14
N THR A 113 15.73 4.76 -22.85
CA THR A 113 15.07 6.04 -22.50
C THR A 113 14.22 5.97 -21.23
N ILE A 114 13.79 4.78 -20.81
CA ILE A 114 12.95 4.59 -19.63
C ILE A 114 13.80 4.44 -18.36
N THR A 115 15.01 3.88 -18.48
CA THR A 115 15.90 3.64 -17.33
C THR A 115 16.75 4.85 -16.92
N ASP A 116 16.96 5.81 -17.83
CA ASP A 116 17.85 6.97 -17.62
C ASP A 116 17.11 8.27 -17.25
N ALA A 117 15.78 8.24 -17.18
CA ALA A 117 14.94 9.40 -16.87
C ALA A 117 14.88 9.72 -15.38
#